data_AF-A0A2S3YUN9-F1
#
_entry.id   AF-A0A2S3YUN9-F1
#
_cell.length_a   1.000
_cell.length_b   1.000
_cell.length_c   1.000
_cell.angle_alpha   90.00
_cell.angle_beta   90.00
_cell.angle_gamma   90.00
#
_symmetry.space_group_name_H-M   'P 1'
#
loop_
_entity.id
_entity.type
_entity.pdbx_description
1 polymer ?
#
loop_
_entity_poly.entity_id
_entity_poly.type
_entity_poly.pdbx_seq_one_letter_code
_entity_poly.pdbx_strand_id
1 'polypeptide(L)'
;MTSRAAVTRIAIGFALLALVYVAPWLIGYVSAGSRMMNCPGQETAPVDVVVSLDFRPGPTELEALQQYGRYGGGGGEATNVILLRTTPENRARLARLYWIEAVKPLKGCS
;
A
#
# COMPACT_ATOMS: atom_id res chain seq x y z
N MET A 1 -45.23 5.83 16.41
CA MET A 1 -44.24 4.74 16.54
C MET A 1 -43.33 4.55 15.30
N THR A 2 -43.31 5.48 14.34
CA THR A 2 -42.60 5.31 13.04
C THR A 2 -41.20 5.92 12.97
N SER A 3 -40.81 6.83 13.88
CA SER A 3 -39.51 7.52 13.78
C SER A 3 -38.31 6.63 14.12
N ARG A 4 -38.45 5.68 15.06
CA ARG A 4 -37.35 4.80 15.48
C ARG A 4 -36.86 3.89 14.34
N ALA A 5 -37.77 3.28 13.59
CA ALA A 5 -37.41 2.38 12.50
C ALA A 5 -36.72 3.10 11.32
N ALA A 6 -37.11 4.34 11.04
CA ALA A 6 -36.48 5.16 10.00
C ALA A 6 -35.05 5.59 10.41
N VAL A 7 -34.88 6.03 11.66
CA VAL A 7 -33.57 6.40 12.22
C VAL A 7 -32.61 5.21 12.22
N THR A 8 -33.09 4.01 12.60
CA THR A 8 -32.25 2.81 12.59
C THR A 8 -31.75 2.45 11.19
N ARG A 9 -32.61 2.57 10.17
CA ARG A 9 -32.21 2.31 8.76
C ARG A 9 -31.17 3.29 8.26
N ILE A 10 -31.32 4.58 8.60
CA ILE A 10 -30.34 5.62 8.25
C ILE A 10 -29.01 5.35 8.95
N ALA A 11 -29.04 5.01 10.25
CA ALA A 11 -27.85 4.66 11.00
C ALA A 11 -27.11 3.44 10.42
N ILE A 12 -27.86 2.40 10.00
CA ILE A 12 -27.29 1.24 9.32
C ILE A 12 -26.66 1.64 7.98
N GLY A 13 -27.32 2.50 7.20
CA GLY A 13 -26.78 3.00 5.93
C GLY A 13 -25.46 3.75 6.12
N PHE A 14 -25.38 4.64 7.11
CA PHE A 14 -24.14 5.33 7.46
C PHE A 14 -23.06 4.38 7.97
N ALA A 15 -23.42 3.39 8.78
CA ALA A 15 -22.47 2.39 9.26
C ALA A 15 -21.88 1.57 8.11
N LEU A 16 -22.69 1.17 7.12
CA LEU A 16 -22.22 0.46 5.93
C LEU A 16 -21.29 1.34 5.07
N LEU A 17 -21.64 2.62 4.87
CA LEU A 17 -20.79 3.57 4.14
C LEU A 17 -19.44 3.77 4.85
N ALA A 18 -19.46 3.94 6.17
CA ALA A 18 -18.24 4.07 6.97
C ALA A 18 -17.38 2.80 6.88
N LEU A 19 -18.01 1.61 6.92
CA LEU A 19 -17.31 0.34 6.77
C LEU A 19 -16.60 0.25 5.41
N VAL A 20 -17.29 0.55 4.31
CA VAL A 20 -16.72 0.50 2.95
C VAL A 20 -15.56 1.49 2.80
N TYR A 21 -15.66 2.67 3.41
CA TYR A 21 -14.61 3.68 3.36
C TYR A 21 -13.37 3.30 4.17
N VAL A 22 -13.54 2.70 5.35
CA VAL A 22 -12.44 2.38 6.28
C VAL A 22 -11.80 1.02 5.98
N ALA A 23 -12.52 0.08 5.36
CA ALA A 23 -12.05 -1.27 5.09
C ALA A 23 -10.70 -1.32 4.32
N PRO A 24 -10.46 -0.55 3.24
CA PRO A 24 -9.18 -0.59 2.53
C PRO A 24 -7.99 -0.18 3.41
N TRP A 25 -8.19 0.82 4.28
CA TRP A 25 -7.18 1.28 5.23
C TRP A 25 -6.85 0.21 6.28
N LEU A 26 -7.86 -0.48 6.80
CA LEU A 26 -7.68 -1.57 7.77
C LEU A 26 -6.96 -2.77 7.14
N ILE A 27 -7.35 -3.17 5.93
CA ILE A 27 -6.71 -4.28 5.21
C ILE A 27 -5.24 -3.97 4.94
N GLY A 28 -4.94 -2.75 4.47
CA GLY A 28 -3.56 -2.30 4.25
C GLY A 28 -2.73 -2.28 5.54
N TYR A 29 -3.31 -1.87 6.67
CA TYR A 29 -2.60 -1.85 7.95
C TYR A 29 -2.28 -3.25 8.47
N VAL A 30 -3.23 -4.19 8.40
CA VAL A 30 -3.04 -5.57 8.89
C VAL A 30 -2.06 -6.35 8.01
N SER A 31 -2.11 -6.15 6.69
CA SER A 31 -1.24 -6.86 5.74
C SER A 31 0.14 -6.23 5.55
N ALA A 32 0.36 -4.96 5.96
CA ALA A 32 1.63 -4.27 5.75
C ALA A 32 2.85 -5.06 6.28
N GLY A 33 2.71 -5.74 7.41
CA GLY A 33 3.80 -6.52 8.00
C GLY A 33 4.21 -7.74 7.16
N SER A 34 3.27 -8.42 6.49
CA SER A 34 3.56 -9.58 5.64
C SER A 34 4.01 -9.19 4.23
N ARG A 35 3.67 -7.98 3.79
CA ARG A 35 4.07 -7.43 2.48
C ARG A 35 5.51 -6.91 2.44
N MET A 36 6.13 -6.75 3.61
CA MET A 36 7.52 -6.30 3.75
C MET A 36 8.47 -7.46 3.94
N MET A 37 9.48 -7.53 3.08
CA MET A 37 10.62 -8.39 3.35
C MET A 37 11.57 -7.67 4.31
N ASN A 38 11.60 -8.11 5.58
CA ASN A 38 12.52 -7.57 6.59
C ASN A 38 13.94 -8.06 6.32
N CYS A 39 14.81 -7.19 5.81
CA CYS A 39 16.24 -7.47 5.68
C CYS A 39 17.00 -6.83 6.84
N PRO A 40 17.69 -7.62 7.69
CA PRO A 40 18.53 -7.08 8.75
C PRO A 40 19.63 -6.18 8.15
N GLY A 41 19.84 -4.99 8.73
CA GLY A 41 20.87 -4.03 8.28
C GLY A 41 20.44 -3.05 7.19
N GLN A 42 19.29 -3.25 6.54
CA GLN A 42 18.73 -2.29 5.57
C GLN A 42 17.70 -1.33 6.18
N GLU A 43 17.45 -1.46 7.48
CA GLU A 43 16.38 -0.75 8.21
C GLU A 43 16.60 0.76 8.34
N THR A 44 17.83 1.25 8.21
CA THR A 44 18.17 2.66 8.48
C THR A 44 18.63 3.42 7.24
N ALA A 45 18.98 2.73 6.15
CA ALA A 45 19.46 3.36 4.93
C ALA A 45 18.37 3.41 3.84
N PRO A 46 18.39 4.44 2.96
CA PRO A 46 17.64 4.40 1.71
C PRO A 46 18.13 3.23 0.85
N VAL A 47 17.20 2.40 0.38
CA VAL A 47 17.51 1.27 -0.51
C VAL A 47 16.62 1.30 -1.74
N ASP A 48 17.09 0.67 -2.81
CA ASP A 48 16.29 0.46 -4.00
C ASP A 48 15.37 -0.74 -3.77
N VAL A 49 14.09 -0.58 -4.08
CA VAL A 49 13.05 -1.59 -3.86
C VAL A 49 12.30 -1.89 -5.15
N VAL A 50 11.85 -3.13 -5.27
CA VAL A 50 10.82 -3.57 -6.20
C VAL A 50 9.51 -3.58 -5.44
N VAL A 51 8.54 -2.85 -5.98
CA VAL A 51 7.17 -2.78 -5.50
C VAL A 51 6.33 -3.62 -6.46
N SER A 52 5.71 -4.67 -5.95
CA SER A 52 4.76 -5.52 -6.67
C SER A 52 3.34 -5.03 -6.40
N LEU A 53 2.53 -4.93 -7.46
CA LEU A 53 1.15 -4.48 -7.41
C LEU A 53 0.21 -5.61 -7.85
N ASP A 54 -1.01 -5.61 -7.32
CA ASP A 54 -2.05 -6.59 -7.73
C ASP A 54 -2.54 -6.40 -9.18
N PHE A 55 -2.15 -5.30 -9.81
CA PHE A 55 -2.55 -4.93 -11.17
C PHE A 55 -1.47 -4.11 -11.87
N ARG A 56 -1.59 -3.97 -13.19
CA ARG A 56 -0.66 -3.15 -13.98
C ARG A 56 -0.89 -1.66 -13.67
N PRO A 57 0.11 -0.94 -13.13
CA PRO A 57 -0.07 0.46 -12.76
C PRO A 57 -0.33 1.35 -13.98
N GLY A 58 -1.27 2.27 -13.84
CA GLY A 58 -1.48 3.37 -14.76
C GLY A 58 -0.66 4.62 -14.37
N PRO A 59 -0.83 5.73 -15.09
CA PRO A 59 -0.10 6.97 -14.84
C PRO A 59 -0.32 7.53 -13.43
N THR A 60 -1.54 7.44 -12.90
CA THR A 60 -1.92 7.92 -11.56
C THR A 60 -1.22 7.16 -10.45
N GLU A 61 -1.13 5.84 -10.58
CA GLU A 61 -0.45 5.00 -9.59
C GLU A 61 1.05 5.25 -9.64
N LEU A 62 1.63 5.40 -10.83
CA LEU A 62 3.03 5.73 -11.00
C LEU A 62 3.38 7.09 -10.38
N GLU A 63 2.52 8.09 -10.55
CA GLU A 63 2.68 9.40 -9.91
C GLU A 63 2.57 9.30 -8.39
N ALA A 64 1.60 8.53 -7.87
CA ALA A 64 1.48 8.28 -6.44
C ALA A 64 2.73 7.59 -5.86
N LEU A 65 3.30 6.61 -6.57
CA LEU A 65 4.51 5.91 -6.15
C LEU A 65 5.75 6.83 -6.08
N GLN A 66 5.81 7.88 -6.91
CA GLN A 66 6.92 8.85 -6.89
C GLN A 66 7.03 9.65 -5.59
N GLN A 67 5.97 9.68 -4.77
CA GLN A 67 6.01 10.30 -3.45
C GLN A 67 6.88 9.52 -2.45
N TYR A 68 7.13 8.23 -2.73
CA TYR A 68 7.86 7.34 -1.82
C TYR A 68 9.30 7.07 -2.25
N GLY A 69 9.65 7.40 -3.49
CA GLY A 69 11.00 7.22 -4.02
C GLY A 69 11.07 7.65 -5.48
N ARG A 70 12.27 7.62 -6.06
CA ARG A 70 12.42 7.98 -7.47
C ARG A 70 12.08 6.79 -8.35
N TYR A 71 11.20 6.98 -9.33
CA TYR A 71 10.87 5.92 -10.29
C TYR A 71 12.12 5.46 -11.06
N GLY A 72 12.39 4.15 -11.01
CA GLY A 72 13.54 3.49 -11.64
C GLY A 72 13.20 2.64 -12.87
N GLY A 73 11.91 2.48 -13.20
CA GLY A 73 11.44 1.66 -14.31
C GLY A 73 10.61 0.45 -13.87
N GLY A 74 10.36 -0.47 -14.81
CA GLY A 74 9.63 -1.72 -14.56
C GLY A 74 10.52 -2.82 -13.98
N GLY A 75 10.03 -3.54 -12.98
CA GLY A 75 10.74 -4.58 -12.23
C GLY A 75 10.63 -5.97 -12.83
N GLY A 76 10.89 -6.10 -14.14
CA GLY A 76 10.83 -7.37 -14.88
C GLY A 76 9.43 -7.83 -15.28
N GLU A 77 8.43 -7.68 -14.40
CA GLU A 77 7.02 -7.94 -14.70
C GLU A 77 6.23 -6.64 -14.89
N ALA A 78 5.12 -6.71 -15.62
CA ALA A 78 4.28 -5.53 -15.91
C ALA A 78 3.63 -4.92 -14.65
N THR A 79 3.52 -5.69 -13.57
CA THR A 79 2.99 -5.30 -12.26
C THR A 79 4.06 -4.84 -11.28
N ASN A 80 5.35 -4.95 -11.65
CA ASN A 80 6.45 -4.59 -10.77
C ASN A 80 7.02 -3.23 -11.14
N VAL A 81 7.22 -2.38 -10.14
CA VAL A 81 7.80 -1.05 -10.26
C VAL A 81 9.04 -0.95 -9.40
N ILE A 82 10.13 -0.46 -9.98
CA ILE A 82 11.36 -0.19 -9.24
C ILE A 82 11.29 1.24 -8.70
N LEU A 83 11.49 1.38 -7.38
CA LEU A 83 11.70 2.66 -6.72
C LEU A 83 13.13 2.72 -6.19
N LEU A 84 13.81 3.82 -6.50
CA LEU A 84 15.19 4.07 -6.11
C LEU A 84 15.23 4.95 -4.87
N ARG A 85 16.23 4.70 -4.01
CA ARG A 85 16.51 5.46 -2.78
C ARG A 85 15.27 5.62 -1.89
N THR A 86 14.50 4.57 -1.70
CA THR A 86 13.33 4.57 -0.83
C THR A 86 13.77 4.51 0.62
N THR A 87 13.40 5.53 1.40
CA THR A 87 13.72 5.60 2.83
C THR A 87 12.95 4.54 3.64
N PRO A 88 13.42 4.19 4.84
CA PRO A 88 12.70 3.25 5.71
C PRO A 88 11.24 3.65 5.99
N GLU A 89 10.98 4.94 6.22
CA GLU A 89 9.63 5.46 6.47
C GLU A 89 8.75 5.34 5.24
N ASN A 90 9.32 5.61 4.05
CA ASN A 90 8.59 5.49 2.80
C ASN A 90 8.29 4.03 2.46
N ARG A 91 9.21 3.09 2.75
CA ARG A 91 8.90 1.66 2.68
C ARG A 91 7.73 1.34 3.60
N ALA A 92 7.78 1.78 4.87
CA ALA A 92 6.71 1.58 5.86
C ALA A 92 5.34 2.05 5.36
N ARG A 93 5.31 3.18 4.64
CA ARG A 93 4.09 3.73 4.05
C ARG A 93 3.63 2.95 2.81
N LEU A 94 4.56 2.55 1.93
CA LEU A 94 4.25 1.77 0.72
C LEU A 94 3.53 0.45 1.06
N ALA A 95 4.00 -0.29 2.06
CA ALA A 95 3.35 -1.56 2.40
C ALA A 95 1.94 -1.42 2.97
N ARG A 96 1.56 -0.22 3.44
CA ARG A 96 0.20 0.08 3.94
C ARG A 96 -0.79 0.41 2.82
N LEU A 97 -0.31 0.67 1.62
CA LEU A 97 -1.19 0.94 0.49
C LEU A 97 -1.92 -0.36 0.13
N TYR A 98 -3.25 -0.30 0.06
CA TYR A 98 -4.08 -1.50 -0.09
C TYR A 98 -3.78 -2.30 -1.38
N TRP A 99 -3.33 -1.61 -2.43
CA TRP A 99 -3.07 -2.11 -3.78
C TRP A 99 -1.61 -2.55 -4.02
N ILE A 100 -0.77 -2.48 -2.99
CA ILE A 100 0.60 -3.00 -3.04
C ILE A 100 0.59 -4.41 -2.50
N GLU A 101 1.06 -5.35 -3.32
CA GLU A 101 1.15 -6.76 -2.98
C GLU A 101 2.41 -7.05 -2.16
N ALA A 102 3.56 -6.50 -2.55
CA ALA A 102 4.81 -6.71 -1.85
C ALA A 102 5.81 -5.57 -2.07
N VAL A 103 6.69 -5.36 -1.09
CA VAL A 103 7.85 -4.47 -1.19
C VAL A 103 9.10 -5.26 -0.84
N LYS A 104 9.97 -5.46 -1.83
CA LYS A 104 11.20 -6.25 -1.70
C LYS A 104 12.42 -5.41 -2.09
N PRO A 105 13.58 -5.57 -1.44
CA PRO A 105 14.80 -4.89 -1.88
C PRO A 105 15.29 -5.44 -3.21
N LEU A 106 15.76 -4.55 -4.10
CA LEU A 106 16.20 -4.90 -5.45
C LEU A 106 17.40 -5.86 -5.45
N LYS A 107 18.32 -5.70 -4.50
CA LYS A 107 19.52 -6.53 -4.37
C LYS A 107 19.33 -7.76 -3.47
N GLY A 108 18.11 -8.03 -3.00
CA GLY A 108 17.85 -9.05 -1.99
C GLY A 108 18.40 -8.69 -0.60
N CYS A 109 18.17 -9.57 0.38
CA CYS A 109 18.83 -9.49 1.68
C CYS A 109 20.17 -10.25 1.57
N SER A 110 21.28 -9.53 1.48
CA SER A 110 22.63 -10.10 1.51
C SER A 110 23.36 -9.68 2.77
#